data_AF-A0A379GHC7-F1
#
_entry.id   AF-A0A379GHC7-F1
#
_cell.length_a   1.000
_cell.length_b   1.000
_cell.length_c   1.000
_cell.angle_alpha   90.00
_cell.angle_beta   90.00
_cell.angle_gamma   90.00
#
_symmetry.space_group_name_H-M   'P 1'
#
loop_
_entity.id
_entity.type
_entity.pdbx_description
1 polymer ?
#
loop_
_entity_poly.entity_id
_entity_poly.type
_entity_poly.pdbx_seq_one_letter_code
_entity_poly.pdbx_strand_id
1 'polypeptide(L)'
;MYGQIFDNNPASATDIPSSTMAYYSKVYSLSRAGMPDDKAVETAFKTTFEQDERTKQMIASQIRDKGYIKDRDKAAQSNINDFYPWYKPFSSPSVSKPGTQNGAYLRDYQTLYDANFAETGGDAELAKKMTNAQIKRTWAVSNINGSEEVMRYAPEAVYGINESGAGNWIAGQWEEEKKQLMSKSFGGASSDTDIVIVSDAVTPRDYSYGIMIKQTGSDDIPIYRPYTGDNGLPIRFKPEQSSSPMYKEVMEKRQQSVKEAQDKREREEALDKSRSEFDERRQNIREQYKEAHNERVNKFNNYFSWDKN
;
A
#
# COMPACT_ATOMS: atom_id res chain seq x y z
N MET A 1 11.25 -9.98 -15.38
CA MET A 1 9.81 -9.62 -15.32
C MET A 1 9.25 -9.70 -13.90
N TYR A 2 9.29 -10.86 -13.22
CA TYR A 2 8.76 -11.00 -11.84
C TYR A 2 9.32 -9.97 -10.84
N GLY A 3 10.64 -9.79 -10.77
CA GLY A 3 11.26 -8.86 -9.81
C GLY A 3 10.81 -7.40 -9.96
N GLN A 4 10.56 -6.94 -11.18
CA GLN A 4 10.02 -5.59 -11.43
C GLN A 4 8.56 -5.47 -10.97
N ILE A 5 7.76 -6.53 -11.14
CA ILE A 5 6.38 -6.57 -10.64
C ILE A 5 6.40 -6.54 -9.11
N PHE A 6 7.27 -7.34 -8.49
CA PHE A 6 7.39 -7.39 -7.03
C PHE A 6 7.89 -6.06 -6.45
N ASP A 7 8.82 -5.37 -7.11
CA ASP A 7 9.30 -4.05 -6.68
C ASP A 7 8.20 -2.97 -6.79
N ASN A 8 7.36 -3.01 -7.84
CA ASN A 8 6.36 -1.99 -8.13
C ASN A 8 5.00 -2.24 -7.47
N ASN A 9 4.57 -3.50 -7.40
CA ASN A 9 3.33 -3.94 -6.78
C ASN A 9 3.54 -5.32 -6.09
N PRO A 10 4.16 -5.34 -4.90
CA PRO A 10 4.45 -6.58 -4.19
C PRO A 10 3.20 -7.44 -3.92
N ALA A 11 2.05 -6.80 -3.68
CA ALA A 11 0.81 -7.48 -3.31
C ALA A 11 0.26 -8.36 -4.46
N SER A 12 0.41 -7.95 -5.72
CA SER A 12 -0.06 -8.73 -6.88
C SER A 12 0.83 -9.94 -7.20
N ALA A 13 1.97 -10.07 -6.55
CA ALA A 13 2.91 -11.19 -6.71
C ALA A 13 2.76 -12.26 -5.61
N THR A 14 1.77 -12.12 -4.72
CA THR A 14 1.60 -13.01 -3.56
C THR A 14 0.72 -14.24 -3.81
N ASP A 15 0.14 -14.39 -5.01
CA ASP A 15 -0.70 -15.54 -5.37
C ASP A 15 0.10 -16.80 -5.73
N ILE A 16 1.43 -16.69 -5.79
CA ILE A 16 2.34 -17.81 -5.97
C ILE A 16 2.89 -18.32 -4.62
N PRO A 17 3.31 -19.59 -4.51
CA PRO A 17 3.88 -20.13 -3.28
C PRO A 17 5.09 -19.34 -2.76
N SER A 18 5.27 -19.27 -1.43
CA SER A 18 6.39 -18.53 -0.81
C SER A 18 7.77 -18.98 -1.32
N SER A 19 7.99 -20.27 -1.50
CA SER A 19 9.25 -20.80 -2.06
C SER A 19 9.49 -20.29 -3.49
N THR A 20 8.46 -20.25 -4.33
CA THR A 20 8.51 -19.69 -5.68
C THR A 20 8.79 -18.18 -5.66
N MET A 21 8.17 -17.43 -4.72
CA MET A 21 8.44 -16.01 -4.53
C MET A 21 9.89 -15.76 -4.11
N ALA A 22 10.41 -16.55 -3.16
CA ALA A 22 11.77 -16.45 -2.65
C ALA A 22 12.77 -16.73 -3.77
N TYR A 23 12.56 -17.80 -4.54
CA TYR A 23 13.37 -18.17 -5.68
C TYR A 23 13.46 -17.06 -6.72
N TYR A 24 12.33 -16.58 -7.26
CA TYR A 24 12.36 -15.56 -8.32
C TYR A 24 12.89 -14.21 -7.84
N SER A 25 12.58 -13.83 -6.60
CA SER A 25 13.14 -12.61 -6.00
C SER A 25 14.66 -12.70 -5.88
N LYS A 26 15.18 -13.88 -5.51
CA LYS A 26 16.62 -14.11 -5.35
C LYS A 26 17.34 -14.18 -6.69
N VAL A 27 16.76 -14.81 -7.72
CA VAL A 27 17.31 -14.75 -9.09
C VAL A 27 17.45 -13.29 -9.54
N TYR A 28 16.41 -12.49 -9.34
CA TYR A 28 16.41 -11.08 -9.72
C TYR A 28 17.43 -10.25 -8.94
N SER A 29 17.55 -10.44 -7.61
CA SER A 29 18.52 -9.70 -6.80
C SER A 29 19.97 -10.05 -7.17
N LEU A 30 20.26 -11.32 -7.40
CA LEU A 30 21.59 -11.80 -7.79
C LEU A 30 21.98 -11.29 -9.20
N SER A 31 21.07 -11.37 -10.17
CA SER A 31 21.30 -10.85 -11.52
C SER A 31 21.54 -9.33 -11.48
N ARG A 32 20.76 -8.57 -10.69
CA ARG A 32 20.97 -7.12 -10.50
C ARG A 32 22.27 -6.77 -9.78
N ALA A 33 22.79 -7.68 -8.95
CA ALA A 33 24.11 -7.55 -8.33
C ALA A 33 25.27 -7.87 -9.29
N GLY A 34 24.98 -8.19 -10.56
CA GLY A 34 25.98 -8.49 -11.59
C GLY A 34 26.39 -9.96 -11.65
N MET A 35 25.69 -10.86 -10.97
CA MET A 35 25.93 -12.30 -11.11
C MET A 35 25.43 -12.76 -12.49
N PRO A 36 26.19 -13.61 -13.22
CA PRO A 36 25.72 -14.22 -14.46
C PRO A 36 24.40 -14.98 -14.24
N ASP A 37 23.45 -14.85 -15.16
CA ASP A 37 22.07 -15.34 -14.98
C ASP A 37 22.00 -16.83 -14.64
N ASP A 38 22.78 -17.68 -15.32
CA ASP A 38 22.83 -19.12 -15.04
C ASP A 38 23.27 -19.42 -13.60
N LYS A 39 24.25 -18.66 -13.09
CA LYS A 39 24.73 -18.80 -11.71
C LYS A 39 23.73 -18.23 -10.70
N ALA A 40 23.03 -17.15 -11.06
CA ALA A 40 21.98 -16.58 -10.22
C ALA A 40 20.82 -17.57 -10.03
N VAL A 41 20.41 -18.23 -11.11
CA VAL A 41 19.41 -19.31 -11.14
C VAL A 41 19.85 -20.47 -10.25
N GLU A 42 21.06 -21.00 -10.46
CA GLU A 42 21.57 -22.13 -9.68
C GLU A 42 21.68 -21.79 -8.18
N THR A 43 22.21 -20.61 -7.87
CA THR A 43 22.38 -20.15 -6.49
C THR A 43 21.04 -19.95 -5.80
N ALA A 44 20.07 -19.33 -6.48
CA ALA A 44 18.72 -19.16 -5.95
C ALA A 44 18.03 -20.51 -5.72
N PHE A 45 18.20 -21.47 -6.63
CA PHE A 45 17.62 -22.80 -6.50
C PHE A 45 18.18 -23.53 -5.27
N LYS A 46 19.52 -23.54 -5.13
CA LYS A 46 20.20 -24.19 -3.99
C LYS A 46 19.79 -23.59 -2.65
N THR A 47 19.73 -22.27 -2.58
CA THR A 47 19.40 -21.55 -1.33
C THR A 47 17.93 -21.66 -0.93
N THR A 48 17.03 -21.95 -1.88
CA THR A 48 15.59 -22.03 -1.62
C THR A 48 15.12 -23.47 -1.47
N PHE A 49 15.52 -24.36 -2.39
CA PHE A 49 14.97 -25.72 -2.49
C PHE A 49 15.94 -26.81 -2.01
N GLU A 50 17.26 -26.59 -2.05
CA GLU A 50 18.29 -27.56 -1.64
C GLU A 50 19.04 -27.12 -0.38
N GLN A 51 18.32 -26.54 0.59
CA GLN A 51 18.94 -26.13 1.84
C GLN A 51 19.51 -27.34 2.60
N ASP A 52 20.81 -27.31 2.85
CA ASP A 52 21.48 -28.32 3.66
C ASP A 52 21.06 -28.24 5.13
N GLU A 53 21.27 -29.33 5.87
CA GLU A 53 20.87 -29.42 7.27
C GLU A 53 21.57 -28.37 8.15
N ARG A 54 22.80 -28.00 7.78
CA ARG A 54 23.57 -26.96 8.46
C ARG A 54 22.89 -25.59 8.34
N THR A 55 22.40 -25.24 7.16
CA THR A 55 21.67 -23.98 6.92
C THR A 55 20.36 -23.96 7.70
N LYS A 56 19.61 -25.06 7.70
CA LYS A 56 18.38 -25.18 8.50
C LYS A 56 18.62 -24.99 9.99
N GLN A 57 19.67 -25.61 10.53
CA GLN A 57 20.08 -25.45 11.93
C GLN A 57 20.51 -24.01 12.24
N MET A 58 21.26 -23.38 11.33
CA MET A 58 21.65 -21.97 11.45
C MET A 58 20.42 -21.06 11.50
N ILE A 59 19.46 -21.24 10.58
CA ILE A 59 18.21 -20.47 10.54
C ILE A 59 17.43 -20.68 11.84
N ALA A 60 17.27 -21.93 12.29
CA ALA A 60 16.58 -22.24 13.54
C ALA A 60 17.25 -21.60 14.76
N SER A 61 18.58 -21.49 14.77
CA SER A 61 19.33 -20.77 15.79
C SER A 61 19.11 -19.26 15.70
N GLN A 62 19.11 -18.69 14.50
CA GLN A 62 18.91 -17.25 14.27
C GLN A 62 17.51 -16.79 14.69
N ILE A 63 16.46 -17.59 14.43
CA ILE A 63 15.08 -17.23 14.82
C ILE A 63 14.95 -17.05 16.34
N ARG A 64 15.80 -17.72 17.13
CA ARG A 64 15.83 -17.63 18.59
C ARG A 64 16.75 -16.52 19.11
N ASP A 65 17.52 -15.89 18.23
CA ASP A 65 18.42 -14.81 18.62
C ASP A 65 17.64 -13.56 19.03
N LYS A 66 18.14 -12.86 20.06
CA LYS A 66 17.48 -11.66 20.58
C LYS A 66 17.49 -10.51 19.58
N GLY A 67 18.53 -10.40 18.76
CA GLY A 67 18.63 -9.41 17.69
C GLY A 67 17.58 -9.66 16.63
N TYR A 68 17.45 -10.92 16.19
CA TYR A 68 16.43 -11.32 15.23
C TYR A 68 15.00 -10.99 15.71
N ILE A 69 14.65 -11.40 16.94
CA ILE A 69 13.33 -11.13 17.52
C ILE A 69 13.04 -9.63 17.53
N LYS A 70 14.01 -8.82 17.95
CA LYS A 70 13.88 -7.35 17.98
C LYS A 70 13.69 -6.76 16.59
N ASP A 71 14.43 -7.24 15.60
CA ASP A 71 14.35 -6.71 14.24
C ASP A 71 13.07 -7.15 13.52
N ARG A 72 12.57 -8.36 13.80
CA ARG A 72 11.24 -8.82 13.37
C ARG A 72 10.12 -7.95 13.94
N ASP A 73 10.17 -7.63 15.24
CA ASP A 73 9.15 -6.78 15.87
C ASP A 73 9.19 -5.34 15.32
N LYS A 74 10.39 -4.79 15.07
CA LYS A 74 10.54 -3.52 14.36
C LYS A 74 10.00 -3.60 12.93
N ALA A 75 10.19 -4.71 12.23
CA ALA A 75 9.66 -4.89 10.88
C ALA A 75 8.13 -4.88 10.88
N ALA A 76 7.50 -5.53 11.88
CA ALA A 76 6.06 -5.49 12.08
C ALA A 76 5.53 -4.06 12.31
N GLN A 77 6.19 -3.29 13.19
CA GLN A 77 5.85 -1.89 13.44
C GLN A 77 6.10 -1.00 12.22
N SER A 78 7.21 -1.20 11.52
CA SER A 78 7.53 -0.51 10.26
C SER A 78 6.45 -0.75 9.23
N ASN A 79 5.93 -1.98 9.10
CA ASN A 79 4.84 -2.27 8.18
C ASN A 79 3.53 -1.57 8.58
N ILE A 80 3.24 -1.42 9.88
CA ILE A 80 2.10 -0.59 10.31
C ILE A 80 2.30 0.86 9.87
N ASN A 81 3.50 1.40 10.12
CA ASN A 81 3.82 2.78 9.76
C ASN A 81 3.75 3.00 8.24
N ASP A 82 4.06 1.98 7.43
CA ASP A 82 3.98 2.05 5.97
C ASP A 82 2.52 2.13 5.45
N PHE A 83 1.50 1.88 6.28
CA PHE A 83 0.10 2.18 5.91
C PHE A 83 -0.20 3.69 6.00
N TYR A 84 0.66 4.49 6.63
CA TYR A 84 0.42 5.91 6.83
C TYR A 84 0.97 6.77 5.69
N PRO A 85 0.20 7.78 5.26
CA PRO A 85 0.75 8.82 4.41
C PRO A 85 1.94 9.52 5.08
N TRP A 86 2.93 9.92 4.28
CA TRP A 86 4.17 10.55 4.73
C TRP A 86 3.99 11.77 5.63
N TYR A 87 2.81 12.40 5.62
CA TYR A 87 2.47 13.57 6.43
C TYR A 87 1.90 13.26 7.83
N LYS A 88 1.72 11.97 8.20
CA LYS A 88 1.32 11.53 9.56
C LYS A 88 2.25 10.46 10.16
N PRO A 89 3.56 10.73 10.36
CA PRO A 89 4.53 9.70 10.76
C PRO A 89 4.45 9.24 12.22
N PHE A 90 3.67 9.90 13.10
CA PHE A 90 3.64 9.62 14.55
C PHE A 90 2.26 9.23 15.11
N SER A 91 1.25 9.02 14.27
CA SER A 91 -0.10 8.65 14.72
C SER A 91 -0.41 7.15 14.61
N SER A 92 0.56 6.32 14.24
CA SER A 92 0.32 4.90 13.99
C SER A 92 0.04 4.09 15.27
N PRO A 93 -0.84 3.07 15.19
CA PRO A 93 -0.98 2.06 16.21
C PRO A 93 0.37 1.42 16.53
N SER A 94 0.62 1.24 17.83
CA SER A 94 1.79 0.51 18.28
C SER A 94 1.47 -0.97 18.38
N VAL A 95 2.26 -1.83 17.72
CA VAL A 95 2.14 -3.30 17.81
C VAL A 95 2.22 -3.81 19.24
N SER A 96 2.91 -3.08 20.11
CA SER A 96 3.12 -3.45 21.52
C SER A 96 2.02 -2.95 22.46
N LYS A 97 1.07 -2.14 21.98
CA LYS A 97 -0.07 -1.74 22.82
C LYS A 97 -0.97 -2.94 23.07
N PRO A 98 -1.33 -3.24 24.34
CA PRO A 98 -2.29 -4.30 24.65
C PRO A 98 -3.60 -4.08 23.88
N GLY A 99 -3.98 -5.07 23.10
CA GLY A 99 -5.19 -5.05 22.26
C GLY A 99 -5.31 -6.36 21.51
N THR A 100 -6.52 -6.91 21.42
CA THR A 100 -6.78 -8.20 20.77
C THR A 100 -6.35 -8.20 19.30
N GLN A 101 -6.61 -7.10 18.59
CA GLN A 101 -6.23 -6.93 17.18
C GLN A 101 -4.71 -6.75 16.99
N ASN A 102 -4.06 -5.93 17.81
CA ASN A 102 -2.59 -5.74 17.74
C ASN A 102 -1.85 -7.04 18.00
N GLY A 103 -2.30 -7.82 18.99
CA GLY A 103 -1.70 -9.12 19.31
C GLY A 103 -1.94 -10.17 18.21
N ALA A 104 -3.12 -10.15 17.57
CA ALA A 104 -3.40 -11.02 16.43
C ALA A 104 -2.56 -10.64 15.20
N TYR A 105 -2.46 -9.36 14.86
CA TYR A 105 -1.58 -8.86 13.79
C TYR A 105 -0.13 -9.25 14.04
N LEU A 106 0.39 -9.00 15.24
CA LEU A 106 1.78 -9.30 15.57
C LEU A 106 2.07 -10.80 15.42
N ARG A 107 1.16 -11.65 15.88
CA ARG A 107 1.27 -13.11 15.73
C ARG A 107 1.30 -13.54 14.27
N ASP A 108 0.35 -13.05 13.46
CA ASP A 108 0.27 -13.37 12.03
C ASP A 108 1.53 -12.89 11.30
N TYR A 109 1.99 -11.66 11.59
CA TYR A 109 3.20 -11.09 11.01
C TYR A 109 4.44 -11.90 11.37
N GLN A 110 4.64 -12.23 12.66
CA GLN A 110 5.80 -13.00 13.12
C GLN A 110 5.80 -14.41 12.52
N THR A 111 4.63 -15.06 12.44
CA THR A 111 4.50 -16.40 11.85
C THR A 111 4.89 -16.38 10.37
N LEU A 112 4.39 -15.41 9.60
CA LEU A 112 4.75 -15.26 8.19
C LEU A 112 6.22 -14.86 8.00
N TYR A 113 6.75 -13.99 8.87
CA TYR A 113 8.14 -13.55 8.81
C TYR A 113 9.10 -14.72 9.05
N ASP A 114 8.88 -15.51 10.09
CA ASP A 114 9.72 -16.66 10.43
C ASP A 114 9.66 -17.71 9.30
N ALA A 115 8.48 -17.97 8.75
CA ALA A 115 8.31 -18.87 7.61
C ALA A 115 9.05 -18.37 6.38
N ASN A 116 8.85 -17.10 5.99
CA ASN A 116 9.53 -16.51 4.84
C ASN A 116 11.05 -16.41 5.06
N PHE A 117 11.52 -16.22 6.28
CA PHE A 117 12.94 -16.23 6.62
C PHE A 117 13.57 -17.61 6.38
N ALA A 118 12.86 -18.69 6.69
CA ALA A 118 13.28 -20.03 6.34
C ALA A 118 13.27 -20.25 4.82
N GLU A 119 12.19 -19.87 4.13
CA GLU A 119 12.04 -20.00 2.67
C GLU A 119 13.11 -19.25 1.89
N THR A 120 13.55 -18.09 2.39
CA THR A 120 14.58 -17.28 1.73
C THR A 120 16.01 -17.73 2.07
N GLY A 121 16.19 -18.78 2.86
CA GLY A 121 17.51 -19.25 3.29
C GLY A 121 18.19 -18.33 4.29
N GLY A 122 17.42 -17.66 5.14
CA GLY A 122 17.93 -16.73 6.16
C GLY A 122 18.13 -15.28 5.67
N ASP A 123 17.49 -14.89 4.56
CA ASP A 123 17.55 -13.52 4.05
C ASP A 123 16.44 -12.67 4.70
N ALA A 124 16.83 -11.89 5.71
CA ALA A 124 15.91 -11.06 6.51
C ALA A 124 15.26 -9.92 5.71
N GLU A 125 15.97 -9.32 4.75
CA GLU A 125 15.42 -8.24 3.94
C GLU A 125 14.36 -8.78 2.98
N LEU A 126 14.66 -9.90 2.31
CA LEU A 126 13.71 -10.54 1.42
C LEU A 126 12.50 -11.09 2.19
N ALA A 127 12.73 -11.70 3.36
CA ALA A 127 11.66 -12.17 4.24
C ALA A 127 10.73 -11.03 4.68
N LYS A 128 11.30 -9.86 5.05
CA LYS A 128 10.52 -8.66 5.36
C LYS A 128 9.64 -8.24 4.18
N LYS A 129 10.22 -8.13 2.98
CA LYS A 129 9.47 -7.70 1.78
C LYS A 129 8.33 -8.66 1.45
N MET A 130 8.58 -9.97 1.46
CA MET A 130 7.57 -10.99 1.21
C MET A 130 6.46 -10.96 2.27
N THR A 131 6.83 -10.83 3.54
CA THR A 131 5.86 -10.75 4.65
C THR A 131 5.00 -9.50 4.54
N ASN A 132 5.60 -8.33 4.27
CA ASN A 132 4.86 -7.09 4.07
C ASN A 132 3.88 -7.21 2.89
N ALA A 133 4.27 -7.87 1.80
CA ALA A 133 3.40 -8.10 0.66
C ALA A 133 2.21 -9.02 1.02
N GLN A 134 2.48 -10.12 1.72
CA GLN A 134 1.46 -11.12 2.09
C GLN A 134 0.49 -10.60 3.15
N ILE A 135 0.99 -9.94 4.20
CA ILE A 135 0.16 -9.46 5.32
C ILE A 135 -0.84 -8.40 4.86
N LYS A 136 -0.46 -7.54 3.89
CA LYS A 136 -1.29 -6.48 3.31
C LYS A 136 -2.55 -6.98 2.61
N ARG A 137 -2.63 -8.27 2.27
CA ARG A 137 -3.85 -8.89 1.72
C ARG A 137 -4.96 -9.01 2.74
N THR A 138 -4.59 -9.16 4.00
CA THR A 138 -5.52 -9.53 5.08
C THR A 138 -5.51 -8.54 6.22
N TRP A 139 -4.52 -7.67 6.35
CA TRP A 139 -4.43 -6.68 7.40
C TRP A 139 -4.22 -5.30 6.80
N ALA A 140 -4.91 -4.30 7.36
CA ALA A 140 -4.67 -2.90 7.08
C ALA A 140 -4.97 -2.04 8.31
N VAL A 141 -4.64 -0.76 8.23
CA VAL A 141 -5.06 0.22 9.23
C VAL A 141 -6.42 0.77 8.81
N SER A 142 -7.39 0.72 9.72
CA SER A 142 -8.73 1.27 9.54
C SER A 142 -9.00 2.31 10.61
N ASN A 143 -9.79 3.34 10.27
CA ASN A 143 -10.31 4.32 11.21
C ASN A 143 -11.83 4.22 11.39
N ILE A 144 -12.45 3.13 10.89
CA ILE A 144 -13.90 2.98 10.83
C ILE A 144 -14.56 3.01 12.22
N ASN A 145 -13.85 2.57 13.26
CA ASN A 145 -14.33 2.60 14.63
C ASN A 145 -14.04 3.93 15.36
N GLY A 146 -13.70 5.00 14.63
CA GLY A 146 -13.45 6.33 15.19
C GLY A 146 -12.01 6.57 15.67
N SER A 147 -11.22 5.52 15.82
CA SER A 147 -9.77 5.59 16.07
C SER A 147 -9.03 4.69 15.09
N GLU A 148 -7.82 5.11 14.69
CA GLU A 148 -6.96 4.29 13.84
C GLU A 148 -6.52 3.03 14.59
N GLU A 149 -6.80 1.87 14.00
CA GLU A 149 -6.41 0.56 14.52
C GLU A 149 -6.05 -0.39 13.39
N VAL A 150 -5.24 -1.40 13.68
CA VAL A 150 -4.99 -2.46 12.70
C VAL A 150 -6.19 -3.39 12.72
N MET A 151 -6.77 -3.65 11.55
CA MET A 151 -7.93 -4.50 11.40
C MET A 151 -7.68 -5.56 10.34
N ARG A 152 -7.98 -6.82 10.70
CA ARG A 152 -7.98 -7.91 9.74
C ARG A 152 -9.18 -7.73 8.80
N TYR A 153 -8.98 -7.85 7.50
CA TYR A 153 -9.95 -7.54 6.46
C TYR A 153 -10.56 -6.16 6.64
N ALA A 154 -9.73 -5.14 6.94
CA ALA A 154 -10.19 -3.76 7.00
C ALA A 154 -11.08 -3.42 5.78
N PRO A 155 -12.31 -2.89 5.99
CA PRO A 155 -13.20 -2.56 4.89
C PRO A 155 -12.55 -1.67 3.83
N GLU A 156 -11.72 -0.72 4.25
CA GLU A 156 -10.99 0.16 3.35
C GLU A 156 -10.07 -0.61 2.41
N ALA A 157 -9.35 -1.61 2.92
CA ALA A 157 -8.46 -2.43 2.09
C ALA A 157 -9.25 -3.39 1.18
N VAL A 158 -10.32 -4.01 1.69
CA VAL A 158 -11.16 -4.95 0.92
C VAL A 158 -11.83 -4.27 -0.26
N TYR A 159 -12.30 -3.04 -0.08
CA TYR A 159 -13.01 -2.27 -1.10
C TYR A 159 -12.12 -1.28 -1.87
N GLY A 160 -10.80 -1.34 -1.66
CA GLY A 160 -9.82 -0.55 -2.43
C GLY A 160 -9.87 0.96 -2.18
N ILE A 161 -10.21 1.37 -0.96
CA ILE A 161 -10.27 2.75 -0.50
C ILE A 161 -8.94 3.08 0.20
N ASN A 162 -8.16 3.99 -0.40
CA ASN A 162 -6.86 4.40 0.14
C ASN A 162 -6.91 5.72 0.92
N GLU A 163 -8.10 6.30 1.12
CA GLU A 163 -8.26 7.62 1.74
C GLU A 163 -8.95 7.52 3.11
N SER A 164 -8.26 7.97 4.15
CA SER A 164 -8.84 8.25 5.46
C SER A 164 -9.53 9.62 5.44
N GLY A 165 -10.83 9.69 5.14
CA GLY A 165 -11.57 10.97 5.10
C GLY A 165 -12.84 10.94 4.23
N ALA A 166 -13.21 12.09 3.64
CA ALA A 166 -14.43 12.30 2.84
C ALA A 166 -14.56 11.43 1.56
N GLY A 167 -13.55 10.59 1.26
CA GLY A 167 -13.60 9.52 0.25
C GLY A 167 -13.90 8.12 0.82
N ASN A 168 -13.94 7.96 2.15
CA ASN A 168 -14.29 6.71 2.82
C ASN A 168 -15.81 6.65 3.06
N TRP A 169 -16.55 6.37 1.99
CA TRP A 169 -18.01 6.18 2.04
C TRP A 169 -18.44 5.07 3.02
N ILE A 170 -17.56 4.10 3.29
CA ILE A 170 -17.83 3.01 4.23
C ILE A 170 -17.92 3.53 5.66
N ALA A 171 -16.98 4.40 6.06
CA ALA A 171 -17.03 5.04 7.37
C ALA A 171 -18.31 5.88 7.54
N GLY A 172 -18.71 6.61 6.49
CA GLY A 172 -19.96 7.37 6.50
C GLY A 172 -21.20 6.48 6.64
N GLN A 173 -21.29 5.39 5.88
CA GLN A 173 -22.39 4.42 5.99
C GLN A 173 -22.42 3.80 7.39
N TRP A 174 -21.27 3.42 7.92
CA TRP A 174 -21.17 2.86 9.27
C TRP A 174 -21.64 3.84 10.34
N GLU A 175 -21.26 5.11 10.26
CA GLU A 175 -21.72 6.15 11.20
C GLU A 175 -23.24 6.35 11.17
N GLU A 176 -23.87 6.27 9.99
CA GLU A 176 -25.33 6.34 9.89
C GLU A 176 -26.01 5.12 10.50
N GLU A 177 -25.54 3.91 10.18
CA GLU A 177 -26.08 2.67 10.76
C GLU A 177 -25.86 2.61 12.28
N LYS A 178 -24.68 3.01 12.75
CA LYS A 178 -24.35 3.10 14.17
C LYS A 178 -25.34 4.01 14.91
N LYS A 179 -25.66 5.20 14.37
CA LYS A 179 -26.66 6.11 14.95
C LYS A 179 -28.05 5.48 15.00
N GLN A 180 -28.45 4.74 13.97
CA GLN A 180 -29.73 4.03 13.94
C GLN A 180 -29.80 2.87 14.92
N LEU A 181 -28.69 2.15 15.13
CA LEU A 181 -28.62 1.06 16.09
C LEU A 181 -28.64 1.61 17.53
N MET A 182 -27.87 2.66 17.79
CA MET A 182 -27.85 3.33 19.10
C MET A 182 -29.21 3.93 19.46
N SER A 183 -30.00 4.41 18.50
CA SER A 183 -31.35 4.93 18.76
C SER A 183 -32.39 3.83 19.04
N LYS A 184 -32.15 2.61 18.54
CA LYS A 184 -33.00 1.43 18.80
C LYS A 184 -32.60 0.68 20.08
N SER A 185 -31.35 0.80 20.52
CA SER A 185 -30.83 0.11 21.70
C SER A 185 -31.34 0.73 23.01
N PHE A 186 -32.24 0.00 23.68
CA PHE A 186 -32.58 0.05 25.12
C PHE A 186 -32.42 1.40 25.84
N GLY A 187 -33.44 2.26 25.77
CA GLY A 187 -33.68 3.30 26.80
C GLY A 187 -32.64 4.42 26.94
N GLY A 188 -31.71 4.53 25.99
CA GLY A 188 -30.58 5.45 26.03
C GLY A 188 -29.29 4.70 26.36
N ALA A 189 -28.36 4.66 25.41
CA ALA A 189 -27.04 4.10 25.64
C ALA A 189 -26.37 4.84 26.82
N SER A 190 -25.87 4.08 27.80
CA SER A 190 -24.95 4.63 28.80
C SER A 190 -23.77 5.28 28.07
N SER A 191 -23.25 6.40 28.58
CA SER A 191 -22.11 7.14 27.99
C SER A 191 -20.89 6.26 27.73
N ASP A 192 -20.80 5.12 28.43
CA ASP A 192 -19.63 4.25 28.44
C ASP A 192 -19.78 3.04 27.49
N THR A 193 -20.86 3.03 26.70
CA THR A 193 -21.15 1.98 25.72
C THR A 193 -20.93 2.50 24.32
N ASP A 194 -19.98 1.90 23.60
CA ASP A 194 -19.74 2.17 22.19
C ASP A 194 -20.12 0.96 21.33
N ILE A 195 -20.44 1.19 20.06
CA ILE A 195 -20.67 0.15 19.07
C ILE A 195 -19.57 0.25 18.01
N VAL A 196 -18.94 -0.88 17.75
CA VAL A 196 -17.82 -1.02 16.82
C VAL A 196 -18.06 -2.21 15.89
N ILE A 197 -17.42 -2.20 14.73
CA ILE A 197 -17.38 -3.37 13.85
C ILE A 197 -16.09 -4.15 14.05
N VAL A 198 -16.17 -5.47 13.99
CA VAL A 198 -15.03 -6.38 14.14
C VAL A 198 -15.09 -7.44 13.04
N SER A 199 -13.94 -7.78 12.47
CA SER A 199 -13.84 -8.90 11.55
C SER A 199 -13.82 -10.24 12.28
N ASP A 200 -14.48 -11.23 11.70
CA ASP A 200 -14.59 -12.57 12.26
C ASP A 200 -14.47 -13.66 11.18
N ALA A 201 -14.83 -14.90 11.51
CA ALA A 201 -14.72 -16.04 10.60
C ALA A 201 -15.63 -15.95 9.36
N VAL A 202 -16.65 -15.09 9.37
CA VAL A 202 -17.59 -14.91 8.25
C VAL A 202 -17.11 -13.80 7.31
N THR A 203 -16.45 -12.76 7.84
CA THR A 203 -15.90 -11.64 7.06
C THR A 203 -15.13 -12.02 5.80
N PRO A 204 -14.19 -12.99 5.79
CA PRO A 204 -13.48 -13.34 4.56
C PRO A 204 -14.37 -13.98 3.48
N ARG A 205 -15.59 -14.42 3.81
CA ARG A 205 -16.50 -15.10 2.87
C ARG A 205 -17.45 -14.14 2.18
N ASP A 206 -17.97 -13.15 2.91
CA ASP A 206 -19.03 -12.26 2.40
C ASP A 206 -18.78 -10.76 2.63
N TYR A 207 -17.63 -10.42 3.21
CA TYR A 207 -17.21 -9.08 3.58
C TYR A 207 -18.19 -8.33 4.50
N SER A 208 -18.92 -9.07 5.32
CA SER A 208 -19.69 -8.52 6.43
C SER A 208 -18.90 -8.57 7.75
N TYR A 209 -19.18 -7.63 8.63
CA TYR A 209 -18.47 -7.43 9.90
C TYR A 209 -19.42 -7.63 11.06
N GLY A 210 -18.98 -8.33 12.10
CA GLY A 210 -19.78 -8.48 13.32
C GLY A 210 -19.89 -7.13 14.03
N ILE A 211 -21.10 -6.74 14.41
CA ILE A 211 -21.31 -5.55 15.22
C ILE A 211 -21.14 -5.95 16.69
N MET A 212 -20.23 -5.26 17.37
CA MET A 212 -19.88 -5.53 18.76
C MET A 212 -20.15 -4.30 19.62
N ILE A 213 -20.71 -4.54 20.80
CA ILE A 213 -20.76 -3.58 21.89
C ILE A 213 -19.39 -3.60 22.57
N LYS A 214 -18.73 -2.44 22.60
CA LYS A 214 -17.49 -2.21 23.33
C LYS A 214 -17.83 -1.49 24.64
N GLN A 215 -17.57 -2.16 25.76
CA GLN A 215 -17.67 -1.56 27.10
C GLN A 215 -16.26 -1.47 27.67
N THR A 216 -15.84 -0.26 28.02
CA THR A 216 -14.56 -0.04 28.69
C THR A 216 -14.81 -0.06 30.19
N GLY A 217 -14.28 -1.07 30.88
CA GLY A 217 -14.35 -1.16 32.33
C GLY A 217 -13.42 -0.16 33.03
N SER A 218 -13.48 -0.10 34.36
CA SER A 218 -12.60 0.74 35.20
C SER A 218 -11.11 0.39 35.11
N ASP A 219 -10.78 -0.72 34.47
CA ASP A 219 -9.44 -1.27 34.25
C ASP A 219 -8.86 -0.93 32.86
N ASP A 220 -9.56 -0.09 32.07
CA ASP A 220 -9.20 0.30 30.68
C ASP A 220 -9.10 -0.89 29.70
N ILE A 221 -9.60 -2.07 30.07
CA ILE A 221 -9.64 -3.24 29.19
C ILE A 221 -11.00 -3.28 28.49
N PRO A 222 -11.05 -3.12 27.15
CA PRO A 222 -12.32 -3.16 26.44
C PRO A 222 -12.87 -4.60 26.38
N ILE A 223 -14.11 -4.77 26.82
CA ILE A 223 -14.87 -6.01 26.66
C ILE A 223 -15.78 -5.86 25.44
N TYR A 224 -15.69 -6.83 24.53
CA TYR A 224 -16.49 -6.87 23.31
C TYR A 224 -17.59 -7.92 23.44
N ARG A 225 -18.84 -7.56 23.19
CA ARG A 225 -19.99 -8.48 23.16
C ARG A 225 -20.79 -8.32 21.86
N PRO A 226 -21.31 -9.41 21.26
CA PRO A 226 -22.11 -9.28 20.04
C PRO A 226 -23.34 -8.39 20.25
N TYR A 227 -23.54 -7.41 19.36
CA TYR A 227 -24.79 -6.66 19.29
C TYR A 227 -25.86 -7.54 18.67
N THR A 228 -26.98 -7.72 19.39
CA THR A 228 -28.03 -8.65 19.02
C THR A 228 -29.29 -7.89 18.61
N GLY A 229 -29.91 -8.28 17.50
CA GLY A 229 -31.18 -7.69 17.03
C GLY A 229 -32.40 -8.26 17.74
N ASP A 230 -33.58 -7.75 17.36
CA ASP A 230 -34.87 -8.13 17.96
C ASP A 230 -35.17 -9.64 17.88
N ASN A 231 -34.58 -10.32 16.90
CA ASN A 231 -34.69 -11.76 16.69
C ASN A 231 -33.70 -12.60 17.51
N GLY A 232 -32.90 -11.99 18.38
CA GLY A 232 -31.90 -12.69 19.18
C GLY A 232 -30.64 -13.10 18.39
N LEU A 233 -30.49 -12.68 17.13
CA LEU A 233 -29.31 -12.98 16.31
C LEU A 233 -28.32 -11.80 16.29
N PRO A 234 -26.99 -12.07 16.23
CA PRO A 234 -25.98 -11.03 16.05
C PRO A 234 -26.21 -10.25 14.75
N ILE A 235 -26.21 -8.92 14.85
CA ILE A 235 -26.30 -8.04 13.68
C ILE A 235 -24.90 -7.90 13.06
N ARG A 236 -24.89 -7.73 11.74
CA ARG A 236 -23.67 -7.54 10.96
C ARG A 236 -23.77 -6.29 10.11
N PHE A 237 -22.67 -5.57 9.99
CA PHE A 237 -22.52 -4.46 9.07
C PHE A 237 -21.99 -4.99 7.74
N LYS A 238 -22.56 -4.55 6.62
CA LYS A 238 -22.07 -4.87 5.29
C LYS A 238 -21.97 -3.60 4.45
N PRO A 239 -20.76 -3.20 4.01
CA PRO A 239 -20.62 -2.07 3.10
C PRO A 239 -21.36 -2.33 1.79
N GLU A 240 -22.32 -1.45 1.45
CA GLU A 240 -23.21 -1.61 0.30
C GLU A 240 -22.76 -0.76 -0.89
N GLN A 241 -21.81 -1.27 -1.67
CA GLN A 241 -21.21 -0.52 -2.77
C GLN A 241 -22.20 -0.20 -3.90
N SER A 242 -23.17 -1.07 -4.18
CA SER A 242 -24.05 -0.92 -5.35
C SER A 242 -25.15 0.14 -5.17
N SER A 243 -25.68 0.25 -3.97
CA SER A 243 -26.85 1.08 -3.64
C SER A 243 -26.50 2.29 -2.79
N SER A 244 -25.32 2.33 -2.15
CA SER A 244 -24.92 3.44 -1.28
C SER A 244 -24.89 4.78 -2.03
N PRO A 245 -25.68 5.78 -1.58
CA PRO A 245 -25.60 7.14 -2.10
C PRO A 245 -24.20 7.75 -1.90
N MET A 246 -23.57 7.46 -0.77
CA MET A 246 -22.22 7.95 -0.47
C MET A 246 -21.17 7.38 -1.42
N TYR A 247 -21.29 6.09 -1.78
CA TYR A 247 -20.40 5.49 -2.77
C TYR A 247 -20.53 6.21 -4.12
N LYS A 248 -21.77 6.46 -4.58
CA LYS A 248 -22.02 7.17 -5.85
C LYS A 248 -21.39 8.56 -5.84
N GLU A 249 -21.59 9.32 -4.76
CA GLU A 249 -20.99 10.65 -4.62
C GLU A 249 -19.46 10.63 -4.66
N VAL A 250 -18.82 9.67 -3.96
CA VAL A 250 -17.36 9.52 -3.98
C VAL A 250 -16.86 9.18 -5.39
N MET A 251 -17.55 8.27 -6.10
CA MET A 251 -17.15 7.88 -7.45
C MET A 251 -17.34 9.02 -8.46
N GLU A 252 -18.38 9.83 -8.32
CA GLU A 252 -18.58 11.04 -9.14
C GLU A 252 -17.46 12.06 -8.92
N LYS A 253 -17.11 12.36 -7.66
CA LYS A 253 -15.98 13.26 -7.33
C LYS A 253 -14.66 12.73 -7.89
N ARG A 254 -14.42 11.41 -7.80
CA ARG A 254 -13.22 10.78 -8.36
C ARG A 254 -13.17 10.87 -9.88
N GLN A 255 -14.31 10.71 -10.57
CA GLN A 255 -14.37 10.89 -12.01
C GLN A 255 -14.10 12.34 -12.41
N GLN A 256 -14.62 13.31 -11.65
CA GLN A 256 -14.35 14.73 -11.88
C GLN A 256 -12.87 15.05 -11.71
N SER A 257 -12.24 14.60 -10.62
CA SER A 257 -10.81 14.87 -10.39
C SER A 257 -9.91 14.19 -11.42
N VAL A 258 -10.25 12.99 -11.89
CA VAL A 258 -9.52 12.33 -12.99
C VAL A 258 -9.66 13.13 -14.28
N LYS A 259 -10.87 13.62 -14.62
CA LYS A 259 -11.09 14.47 -15.79
C LYS A 259 -10.30 15.77 -15.69
N GLU A 260 -10.34 16.46 -14.55
CA GLU A 260 -9.57 17.68 -14.33
C GLU A 260 -8.05 17.45 -14.46
N ALA A 261 -7.54 16.32 -13.95
CA ALA A 261 -6.14 15.94 -14.08
C ALA A 261 -5.76 15.52 -15.51
N GLN A 262 -6.70 14.97 -16.29
CA GLN A 262 -6.51 14.70 -17.72
C GLN A 262 -6.47 16.01 -18.50
N ASP A 263 -7.47 16.88 -18.32
CA ASP A 263 -7.53 18.20 -18.96
C ASP A 263 -6.28 19.04 -18.66
N LYS A 264 -5.79 18.99 -17.41
CA LYS A 264 -4.57 19.68 -17.02
C LYS A 264 -3.34 19.12 -17.75
N ARG A 265 -3.20 17.80 -17.84
CA ARG A 265 -2.10 17.15 -18.58
C ARG A 265 -2.15 17.48 -20.06
N GLU A 266 -3.32 17.40 -20.69
CA GLU A 266 -3.49 17.76 -22.10
C GLU A 266 -3.14 19.23 -22.35
N ARG A 267 -3.51 20.14 -21.45
CA ARG A 267 -3.12 21.55 -21.53
C ARG A 267 -1.61 21.74 -21.37
N GLU A 268 -0.98 21.03 -20.42
CA GLU A 268 0.47 21.09 -20.20
C GLU A 268 1.23 20.54 -21.42
N GLU A 269 0.81 19.40 -21.98
CA GLU A 269 1.36 18.81 -23.21
C GLU A 269 1.18 19.74 -24.42
N ALA A 270 0.01 20.36 -24.56
CA ALA A 270 -0.23 21.33 -25.63
C ALA A 270 0.64 22.59 -25.49
N LEU A 271 0.84 23.09 -24.27
CA LEU A 271 1.73 24.21 -23.98
C LEU A 271 3.19 23.86 -24.26
N ASP A 272 3.63 22.66 -23.89
CA ASP A 272 5.00 22.19 -24.11
C ASP A 272 5.30 22.04 -25.60
N LYS A 273 4.36 21.44 -26.35
CA LYS A 273 4.45 21.36 -27.82
C LYS A 273 4.50 22.76 -28.45
N SER A 274 3.64 23.68 -28.03
CA SER A 274 3.66 25.06 -28.53
C SER A 274 4.96 25.80 -28.21
N ARG A 275 5.58 25.53 -27.05
CA ARG A 275 6.89 26.11 -26.69
C ARG A 275 8.00 25.54 -27.59
N SER A 276 8.03 24.23 -27.79
CA SER A 276 8.97 23.57 -28.69
C SER A 276 8.89 24.14 -30.11
N GLU A 277 7.67 24.25 -30.67
CA GLU A 277 7.45 24.82 -32.01
C GLU A 277 7.90 26.30 -32.11
N PHE A 278 7.70 27.09 -31.04
CA PHE A 278 8.16 28.47 -31.00
C PHE A 278 9.69 28.58 -30.96
N ASP A 279 10.35 27.73 -30.18
CA ASP A 279 11.81 27.69 -30.08
C ASP A 279 12.46 27.24 -31.39
N GLU A 280 11.90 26.23 -32.06
CA GLU A 280 12.33 25.82 -33.41
C GLU A 280 12.22 26.97 -34.41
N ARG A 281 11.08 27.69 -34.44
CA ARG A 281 10.91 28.86 -35.33
C ARG A 281 11.95 29.94 -35.03
N ARG A 282 12.26 30.19 -33.76
CA ARG A 282 13.29 31.15 -33.36
C ARG A 282 14.68 30.74 -33.81
N GLN A 283 15.02 29.46 -33.74
CA GLN A 283 16.30 28.94 -34.22
C GLN A 283 16.42 29.11 -35.74
N ASN A 284 15.39 28.70 -36.50
CA ASN A 284 15.36 28.86 -37.96
C ASN A 284 15.52 30.33 -38.40
N ILE A 285 14.84 31.26 -37.73
CA ILE A 285 14.98 32.70 -38.00
C ILE A 285 16.42 33.17 -37.73
N ARG A 286 17.03 32.75 -36.60
CA ARG A 286 18.41 33.10 -36.27
C ARG A 286 19.40 32.57 -37.31
N GLU A 287 19.19 31.37 -37.82
CA GLU A 287 20.03 30.78 -38.87
C GLU A 287 19.90 31.55 -40.19
N GLN A 288 18.68 31.84 -40.63
CA GLN A 288 18.44 32.67 -41.82
C GLN A 288 19.10 34.06 -41.70
N TYR A 289 19.02 34.70 -40.52
CA TYR A 289 19.70 35.98 -40.28
C TYR A 289 21.23 35.85 -40.36
N LYS A 290 21.81 34.77 -39.83
CA LYS A 290 23.26 34.50 -39.92
C LYS A 290 23.68 34.25 -41.37
N GLU A 291 22.93 33.46 -42.12
CA GLU A 291 23.19 33.19 -43.54
C GLU A 291 23.11 34.49 -44.36
N ALA A 292 22.03 35.26 -44.23
CA ALA A 292 21.87 36.54 -44.92
C ALA A 292 22.92 37.58 -44.48
N HIS A 293 23.42 37.51 -43.24
CA HIS A 293 24.54 38.34 -42.80
C HIS A 293 25.84 37.91 -43.47
N ASN A 294 26.15 36.61 -43.49
CA ASN A 294 27.33 36.05 -44.13
C ASN A 294 27.35 36.32 -45.65
N GLU A 295 26.21 36.18 -46.33
CA GLU A 295 26.08 36.55 -47.74
C GLU A 295 26.35 38.03 -47.98
N ARG A 296 25.82 38.91 -47.12
CA ARG A 296 26.09 40.36 -47.20
C ARG A 296 27.57 40.68 -46.99
N VAL A 297 28.22 40.06 -46.01
CA VAL A 297 29.66 40.22 -45.76
C VAL A 297 30.48 39.69 -46.94
N ASN A 298 30.14 38.52 -47.48
CA ASN A 298 30.84 37.95 -48.65
C ASN A 298 30.65 38.81 -49.91
N LYS A 299 29.43 39.32 -50.15
CA LYS A 299 29.17 40.24 -51.26
C LYS A 299 29.92 41.56 -51.08
N PHE A 300 29.97 42.10 -49.87
CA PHE A 300 30.77 43.29 -49.56
C PHE A 300 32.26 43.03 -49.82
N ASN A 301 32.80 41.91 -49.32
CA ASN A 301 34.20 41.53 -49.54
C ASN A 301 34.53 41.33 -51.04
N ASN A 302 33.62 40.74 -51.81
CA ASN A 302 33.79 40.56 -53.26
C ASN A 302 33.64 41.88 -54.04
N TYR A 303 32.89 42.87 -53.54
CA TYR A 303 32.82 44.21 -54.15
C TYR A 303 34.12 45.00 -53.94
N PHE A 304 34.78 44.83 -52.79
CA PHE A 304 36.05 45.50 -52.48
C PHE A 304 37.29 44.75 -53.00
N SER A 305 37.14 43.57 -53.59
CA SER A 305 38.25 42.80 -54.18
C SER A 305 38.54 43.13 -55.65
N TRP A 306 37.84 44.10 -56.25
CA TRP A 306 38.03 44.54 -57.65
C TRP A 306 39.05 45.68 -57.83
N ASP A 307 39.78 46.07 -56.77
CA ASP A 307 40.77 47.16 -56.82
C ASP A 307 42.21 46.67 -56.56
N LYS A 308 42.50 45.42 -56.93
CA LYS A 308 43.85 44.85 -56.94
C LYS A 308 44.08 44.04 -58.22
N ASN A 309 44.17 44.74 -59.35
CA ASN A 309 44.95 44.31 -60.52
C ASN A 309 45.70 45.53 -61.05
#